data_AF-A0A0D6LVD1-F1
#
_entry.id   AF-A0A0D6LVD1-F1
#
_cell.length_a   1.000
_cell.length_b   1.000
_cell.length_c   1.000
_cell.angle_alpha   90.00
_cell.angle_beta   90.00
_cell.angle_gamma   90.00
#
_symmetry.space_group_name_H-M   'P 1'
#
loop_
_entity.id
_entity.type
_entity.pdbx_description
1 polymer ?
#
loop_
_entity_poly.entity_id
_entity_poly.type
_entity_poly.pdbx_seq_one_letter_code
_entity_poly.pdbx_strand_id
1 'polypeptide(L)'
;MATDFDMLFERAGVPLHEREAVRGELLKYSSDIAPSLTVDRNELAQYQRDRSRFQLSLGNSTVLPPFIRFREDFLVNPDYHLATCQIEKVMTTVREGIFRYLTDPRNFSIYNRTISKEHWKNRFCSGMDYVRTNMTAVLNDIGEEPVLFAVVREPIERFLSGFLDKCIFENDYDGDTSDICYGCVDDIHCFVDELYRRLQERKKENKREYYHSRHFAPQTW
;
A
#
# COMPACT_ATOMS: atom_id res chain seq x y z
N MET A 1 -8.76 -10.69 -6.76
CA MET A 1 -8.35 -9.29 -6.98
C MET A 1 -9.22 -8.59 -8.03
N ALA A 2 -9.17 -8.95 -9.31
CA ALA A 2 -9.97 -8.24 -10.35
C ALA A 2 -11.49 -8.30 -10.08
N THR A 3 -12.00 -9.45 -9.64
CA THR A 3 -13.41 -9.60 -9.22
C THR A 3 -13.76 -8.78 -7.99
N ASP A 4 -12.85 -8.69 -7.01
CA ASP A 4 -13.10 -7.92 -5.78
C ASP A 4 -13.17 -6.42 -6.06
N PHE A 5 -12.26 -5.91 -6.91
CA PHE A 5 -12.29 -4.53 -7.39
C PHE A 5 -13.58 -4.23 -8.18
N ASP A 6 -14.00 -5.15 -9.04
CA ASP A 6 -15.23 -5.01 -9.82
C ASP A 6 -16.47 -4.91 -8.93
N MET A 7 -16.58 -5.75 -7.90
CA MET A 7 -17.66 -5.67 -6.90
C MET A 7 -17.64 -4.36 -6.11
N LEU A 8 -16.45 -3.89 -5.72
CA LEU A 8 -16.31 -2.63 -4.99
C LEU A 8 -16.75 -1.44 -5.85
N PHE A 9 -16.32 -1.41 -7.11
CA PHE A 9 -16.65 -0.33 -8.04
C PHE A 9 -18.10 -0.37 -8.48
N GLU A 10 -18.69 -1.56 -8.60
CA GLU A 10 -20.13 -1.69 -8.82
C GLU A 10 -20.93 -1.10 -7.66
N ARG A 11 -20.54 -1.40 -6.41
CA ARG A 11 -21.17 -0.82 -5.22
C ARG A 11 -21.03 0.70 -5.17
N ALA A 12 -19.92 1.24 -5.66
CA ALA A 12 -19.66 2.68 -5.76
C ALA A 12 -20.34 3.34 -6.98
N GLY A 13 -21.10 2.60 -7.79
CA GLY A 13 -21.81 3.15 -8.95
C GLY A 13 -20.90 3.46 -10.15
N VAL A 14 -19.67 2.94 -10.19
CA VAL A 14 -18.75 3.14 -11.31
C VAL A 14 -19.32 2.48 -12.59
N PRO A 15 -19.38 3.20 -13.73
CA PRO A 15 -19.93 2.67 -14.97
C PRO A 15 -19.22 1.41 -15.47
N LEU A 16 -19.98 0.50 -16.10
CA LEU A 16 -19.46 -0.79 -16.58
C LEU A 16 -18.20 -0.64 -17.47
N HIS A 17 -18.18 0.31 -18.40
CA HIS A 17 -17.05 0.50 -19.30
C HIS A 17 -15.75 0.92 -18.57
N GLU A 18 -15.85 1.72 -17.50
CA GLU A 18 -14.69 2.07 -16.68
C GLU A 18 -14.24 0.88 -15.82
N ARG A 19 -15.19 0.11 -15.28
CA ARG A 19 -14.89 -1.13 -14.54
C ARG A 19 -14.18 -2.15 -15.43
N GLU A 20 -14.63 -2.33 -16.67
CA GLU A 20 -14.02 -3.24 -17.64
C GLU A 20 -12.60 -2.79 -18.01
N ALA A 21 -12.38 -1.48 -18.19
CA ALA A 21 -11.04 -0.94 -18.42
C ALA A 21 -10.10 -1.25 -17.26
N VAL A 22 -10.52 -0.99 -16.01
CA VAL A 22 -9.71 -1.29 -14.82
C VAL A 22 -9.49 -2.80 -14.67
N ARG A 23 -10.53 -3.62 -14.84
CA ARG A 23 -10.44 -5.09 -14.79
C ARG A 23 -9.42 -5.61 -15.81
N GLY A 24 -9.46 -5.12 -17.04
CA GLY A 24 -8.52 -5.49 -18.09
C GLY A 24 -7.06 -5.20 -17.70
N GLU A 25 -6.81 -4.05 -17.08
CA GLU A 25 -5.50 -3.68 -16.59
C GLU A 25 -5.04 -4.57 -15.42
N LEU A 26 -5.93 -4.89 -14.47
CA LEU A 26 -5.63 -5.80 -13.36
C LEU A 26 -5.32 -7.24 -13.81
N LEU A 27 -6.02 -7.73 -14.84
CA LEU A 27 -5.80 -9.08 -15.37
C LEU A 27 -4.46 -9.22 -16.08
N LYS A 28 -3.94 -8.15 -16.72
CA LYS A 28 -2.60 -8.14 -17.33
C LYS A 28 -1.49 -8.36 -16.30
N TYR A 29 -1.66 -7.86 -15.07
CA TYR A 29 -0.71 -8.12 -13.97
C TYR A 29 -0.82 -9.53 -13.39
N SER A 30 -1.98 -10.19 -13.56
CA SER A 30 -2.20 -11.53 -13.02
C SER A 30 -1.57 -12.64 -13.88
N SER A 31 -1.25 -12.37 -15.15
CA SER A 31 -0.60 -13.35 -16.04
C SER A 31 0.90 -13.52 -15.79
N ASP A 32 1.53 -12.62 -15.02
CA ASP A 32 2.99 -12.64 -14.80
C ASP A 32 3.41 -13.25 -13.44
N ILE A 33 2.45 -13.62 -12.57
CA ILE A 33 2.74 -14.28 -11.30
C ILE A 33 1.66 -15.34 -11.05
N ALA A 34 1.92 -16.56 -11.47
CA ALA A 34 1.32 -17.74 -10.86
C ALA A 34 2.44 -18.55 -10.19
N PRO A 35 2.41 -18.62 -8.85
CA PRO A 35 2.07 -19.90 -8.28
C PRO A 35 0.73 -19.80 -7.55
N SER A 36 -0.12 -20.78 -7.82
CA SER A 36 -1.22 -21.15 -6.96
C SER A 36 -0.66 -21.57 -5.59
N LEU A 37 -0.59 -20.65 -4.64
CA LEU A 37 -0.50 -20.98 -3.23
C LEU A 37 -1.93 -21.23 -2.73
N THR A 38 -2.36 -22.49 -2.82
CA THR A 38 -3.50 -22.96 -2.05
C THR A 38 -3.09 -23.00 -0.59
N VAL A 39 -3.49 -21.99 0.18
CA VAL A 39 -3.37 -22.03 1.64
C VAL A 39 -4.31 -23.14 2.16
N ASP A 40 -3.74 -24.13 2.83
CA ASP A 40 -4.50 -25.22 3.43
C ASP A 40 -5.43 -24.63 4.51
N ARG A 41 -6.70 -25.06 4.54
CA ARG A 41 -7.67 -24.67 5.59
C ARG A 41 -7.15 -25.01 7.00
N ASN A 42 -6.24 -25.97 7.12
CA ASN A 42 -5.60 -26.30 8.38
C ASN A 42 -4.60 -25.23 8.88
N GLU A 43 -3.90 -24.52 7.98
CA GLU A 43 -2.99 -23.42 8.35
C GLU A 43 -3.75 -22.21 8.88
N LEU A 44 -4.94 -21.91 8.33
CA LEU A 44 -5.79 -20.81 8.80
C LEU A 44 -6.27 -21.03 10.25
N ALA A 45 -6.57 -22.28 10.62
CA ALA A 45 -6.99 -22.67 11.96
C ALA A 45 -5.81 -22.73 12.96
N GLN A 46 -4.58 -22.91 12.46
CA GLN A 46 -3.34 -22.81 13.24
C GLN A 46 -3.05 -21.33 13.56
N TYR A 47 -3.09 -20.46 12.55
CA TYR A 47 -2.89 -19.01 12.67
C TYR A 47 -3.86 -18.36 13.66
N GLN A 48 -5.14 -18.74 13.64
CA GLN A 48 -6.14 -18.23 14.59
C GLN A 48 -5.88 -18.69 16.04
N ARG A 49 -5.35 -19.91 16.22
CA ARG A 49 -4.95 -20.43 17.55
C ARG A 49 -3.70 -19.74 18.08
N ASP A 50 -2.75 -19.40 17.22
CA ASP A 50 -1.54 -18.68 17.62
C ASP A 50 -1.83 -17.20 17.96
N ARG A 51 -2.80 -16.57 17.26
CA ARG A 51 -3.26 -15.20 17.55
C ARG A 51 -3.84 -15.03 18.95
N SER A 52 -4.55 -16.03 19.48
CA SER A 52 -5.14 -15.98 20.83
C SER A 52 -4.11 -16.19 21.95
N ARG A 53 -2.94 -16.78 21.65
CA ARG A 53 -1.82 -16.88 22.60
C ARG A 53 -0.96 -15.62 22.68
N PHE A 54 -1.03 -14.75 21.67
CA PHE A 54 -0.24 -13.50 21.61
C PHE A 54 -0.84 -12.33 22.40
N GLN A 55 -1.98 -12.54 23.10
CA GLN A 55 -2.49 -11.62 24.12
C GLN A 55 -1.83 -11.89 25.48
N LEU A 56 -0.50 -11.84 25.54
CA LEU A 56 0.23 -11.85 26.82
C LEU A 56 1.05 -10.57 26.97
N SER A 57 0.63 -9.73 27.92
CA SER A 57 1.49 -8.82 28.69
C SER A 57 2.38 -7.85 27.89
N LEU A 58 1.80 -6.77 27.35
CA LEU A 58 2.53 -5.66 26.72
C LEU A 58 3.09 -4.59 27.68
N GLY A 59 2.99 -4.79 29.00
CA GLY A 59 3.38 -3.77 30.00
C GLY A 59 4.87 -3.42 30.01
N ASN A 60 5.75 -4.32 29.55
CA ASN A 60 7.21 -4.13 29.48
C ASN A 60 7.81 -4.68 28.16
N SER A 61 7.00 -4.82 27.12
CA SER A 61 7.39 -5.59 25.93
C SER A 61 8.31 -4.80 25.00
N THR A 62 9.36 -5.47 24.51
CA THR A 62 10.17 -5.08 23.35
C THR A 62 9.37 -5.16 22.05
N VAL A 63 8.16 -5.70 22.05
CA VAL A 63 7.34 -5.76 20.83
C VAL A 63 6.81 -4.37 20.47
N LEU A 64 6.87 -4.04 19.17
CA LEU A 64 6.26 -2.81 18.65
C LEU A 64 4.75 -2.84 18.92
N PRO A 65 4.17 -1.78 19.52
CA PRO A 65 2.75 -1.77 19.79
C PRO A 65 1.96 -1.84 18.48
N PRO A 66 0.84 -2.58 18.43
CA PRO A 66 -0.03 -2.59 17.27
C PRO A 66 -0.74 -1.23 17.11
N PHE A 67 -1.24 -0.95 15.91
CA PHE A 67 -2.10 0.22 15.63
C PHE A 67 -1.49 1.60 15.96
N ILE A 68 -0.18 1.76 15.75
CA ILE A 68 0.46 3.08 15.83
C ILE A 68 0.00 3.92 14.63
N ARG A 69 -0.36 5.18 14.89
CA ARG A 69 -0.56 6.15 13.80
C ARG A 69 0.78 6.42 13.12
N PHE A 70 1.01 5.75 12.00
CA PHE A 70 2.26 5.84 11.26
C PHE A 70 2.22 6.96 10.22
N ARG A 71 1.56 6.68 9.10
CA ARG A 71 1.32 7.63 8.02
C ARG A 71 -0.10 7.39 7.55
N GLU A 72 -0.81 8.47 7.33
CA GLU A 72 -2.18 8.46 6.86
C GLU A 72 -2.17 9.19 5.53
N ASP A 73 -2.27 8.44 4.44
CA ASP A 73 -2.46 8.96 3.10
C ASP A 73 -3.61 8.17 2.50
N PHE A 74 -4.58 8.85 1.92
CA PHE A 74 -5.78 8.26 1.33
C PHE A 74 -5.94 8.77 -0.09
N LEU A 75 -6.17 7.88 -1.05
CA LEU A 75 -6.67 8.26 -2.37
C LEU A 75 -8.18 8.43 -2.27
N VAL A 76 -8.69 9.51 -2.83
CA VAL A 76 -10.09 9.93 -2.72
C VAL A 76 -10.62 10.22 -4.13
N ASN A 77 -11.77 9.64 -4.45
CA ASN A 77 -12.56 9.99 -5.63
C ASN A 77 -13.97 10.38 -5.14
N PRO A 78 -14.28 11.69 -5.06
CA PRO A 78 -15.57 12.17 -4.59
C PRO A 78 -16.73 11.77 -5.49
N ASP A 79 -16.52 11.76 -6.82
CA ASP A 79 -17.57 11.46 -7.81
C ASP A 79 -18.20 10.07 -7.62
N TYR A 80 -17.39 9.11 -7.17
CA TYR A 80 -17.82 7.74 -6.89
C TYR A 80 -17.87 7.40 -5.39
N HIS A 81 -17.73 8.39 -4.53
CA HIS A 81 -17.72 8.20 -3.06
C HIS A 81 -16.69 7.15 -2.60
N LEU A 82 -15.56 7.06 -3.30
CA LEU A 82 -14.53 6.03 -3.10
C LEU A 82 -13.34 6.59 -2.35
N ALA A 83 -12.85 5.85 -1.34
CA ALA A 83 -11.53 6.10 -0.77
C ALA A 83 -10.78 4.84 -0.37
N THR A 84 -9.46 4.94 -0.43
CA THR A 84 -8.56 3.86 -0.02
C THR A 84 -7.29 4.38 0.63
N CYS A 85 -6.81 3.70 1.66
CA CYS A 85 -5.53 4.04 2.29
C CYS A 85 -4.35 3.63 1.40
N GLN A 86 -3.39 4.53 1.26
CA GLN A 86 -2.17 4.34 0.49
C GLN A 86 -1.11 3.67 1.36
N ILE A 87 -1.24 2.35 1.47
CA ILE A 87 -0.21 1.53 2.10
C ILE A 87 0.81 1.15 1.04
N GLU A 88 2.10 1.29 1.31
CA GLU A 88 3.14 1.02 0.31
C GLU A 88 3.29 -0.48 0.03
N LYS A 89 3.84 -0.81 -1.15
CA LYS A 89 4.17 -2.19 -1.57
C LYS A 89 2.99 -3.15 -1.70
N VAL A 90 1.79 -2.58 -1.81
CA VAL A 90 0.54 -3.28 -2.10
C VAL A 90 -0.10 -2.65 -3.35
N MET A 91 0.58 -2.80 -4.49
CA MET A 91 0.16 -2.27 -5.80
C MET A 91 -0.20 -0.77 -5.79
N THR A 92 0.58 0.04 -5.06
CA THR A 92 0.32 1.48 -4.86
C THR A 92 0.26 2.28 -6.15
N THR A 93 1.19 2.04 -7.07
CA THR A 93 1.24 2.75 -8.36
C THR A 93 0.06 2.39 -9.25
N VAL A 94 -0.32 1.11 -9.31
CA VAL A 94 -1.51 0.66 -10.06
C VAL A 94 -2.77 1.31 -9.47
N ARG A 95 -2.88 1.38 -8.15
CA ARG A 95 -4.02 1.99 -7.47
C ARG A 95 -4.11 3.50 -7.72
N GLU A 96 -2.99 4.21 -7.66
CA GLU A 96 -2.93 5.62 -8.07
C GLU A 96 -3.38 5.79 -9.52
N GLY A 97 -2.94 4.90 -10.42
CA GLY A 97 -3.38 4.89 -11.82
C GLY A 97 -4.89 4.67 -11.98
N ILE A 98 -5.47 3.75 -11.21
CA ILE A 98 -6.92 3.50 -11.19
C ILE A 98 -7.67 4.75 -10.71
N PHE A 99 -7.30 5.31 -9.55
CA PHE A 99 -7.96 6.52 -9.03
C PHE A 99 -7.81 7.68 -10.00
N ARG A 100 -6.65 7.84 -10.63
CA ARG A 100 -6.45 8.88 -11.64
C ARG A 100 -7.32 8.67 -12.87
N TYR A 101 -7.43 7.44 -13.35
CA TYR A 101 -8.31 7.09 -14.47
C TYR A 101 -9.78 7.39 -14.12
N LEU A 102 -10.25 7.02 -12.92
CA LEU A 102 -11.62 7.26 -12.49
C LEU A 102 -11.93 8.75 -12.28
N THR A 103 -10.95 9.57 -11.89
CA THR A 103 -11.14 11.03 -11.73
C THR A 103 -11.17 11.76 -13.06
N ASP A 104 -10.43 11.30 -14.07
CA ASP A 104 -10.32 11.99 -15.36
C ASP A 104 -10.09 11.01 -16.51
N PRO A 105 -11.10 10.17 -16.82
CA PRO A 105 -10.96 9.11 -17.82
C PRO A 105 -10.72 9.69 -19.22
N ARG A 106 -11.21 10.91 -19.45
CA ARG A 106 -11.09 11.61 -20.73
C ARG A 106 -9.66 12.02 -21.01
N ASN A 107 -9.00 12.72 -20.08
CA ASN A 107 -7.59 13.07 -20.28
C ASN A 107 -6.70 11.83 -20.21
N PHE A 108 -7.01 10.85 -19.37
CA PHE A 108 -6.28 9.58 -19.36
C PHE A 108 -6.25 8.92 -20.75
N SER A 109 -7.38 8.95 -21.46
CA SER A 109 -7.50 8.44 -22.83
C SER A 109 -6.83 9.34 -23.88
N ILE A 110 -7.02 10.67 -23.81
CA ILE A 110 -6.44 11.64 -24.78
C ILE A 110 -4.92 11.57 -24.79
N TYR A 111 -4.30 11.43 -23.63
CA TYR A 111 -2.84 11.35 -23.51
C TYR A 111 -2.30 9.92 -23.65
N ASN A 112 -3.14 8.98 -24.11
CA ASN A 112 -2.80 7.57 -24.34
C ASN A 112 -2.12 6.92 -23.11
N ARG A 113 -2.63 7.24 -21.92
CA ARG A 113 -2.15 6.66 -20.66
C ARG A 113 -2.78 5.29 -20.47
N THR A 114 -2.05 4.40 -19.82
CA THR A 114 -2.54 3.08 -19.42
C THR A 114 -2.17 2.86 -17.97
N ILE A 115 -3.11 2.34 -17.16
CA ILE A 115 -2.90 2.08 -15.73
C ILE A 115 -1.65 1.22 -15.53
N SER A 116 -1.45 0.22 -16.39
CA SER A 116 -0.28 -0.69 -16.36
C SER A 116 1.07 -0.05 -16.67
N LYS A 117 1.10 1.18 -17.20
CA LYS A 117 2.33 1.93 -17.50
C LYS A 117 2.50 3.14 -16.60
N GLU A 118 1.59 3.36 -15.65
CA GLU A 118 1.79 4.37 -14.62
C GLU A 118 3.04 4.01 -13.81
N HIS A 119 3.87 5.02 -13.58
CA HIS A 119 5.10 4.87 -12.82
C HIS A 119 5.25 6.06 -11.88
N TRP A 120 5.83 5.85 -10.70
CA TRP A 120 5.95 6.91 -9.69
C TRP A 120 6.71 8.16 -10.20
N LYS A 121 7.65 7.99 -11.14
CA LYS A 121 8.38 9.10 -11.81
C LYS A 121 7.55 9.86 -12.85
N ASN A 122 6.62 9.17 -13.51
CA ASN A 122 5.90 9.69 -14.68
C ASN A 122 4.41 9.75 -14.41
N ARG A 123 4.01 10.10 -13.18
CA ARG A 123 2.58 10.18 -12.82
C ARG A 123 1.89 11.21 -13.69
N PHE A 124 0.78 10.82 -14.30
CA PHE A 124 0.08 11.66 -15.26
C PHE A 124 -0.35 13.01 -14.68
N CYS A 125 -0.68 13.06 -13.38
CA CYS A 125 -0.95 14.31 -12.68
C CYS A 125 -0.16 14.42 -11.40
N SER A 126 0.68 15.45 -11.34
CA SER A 126 1.53 15.79 -10.20
C SER A 126 0.77 16.54 -9.09
N GLY A 127 -0.46 16.99 -9.36
CA GLY A 127 -1.36 17.50 -8.34
C GLY A 127 -1.81 16.35 -7.44
N MET A 128 -1.45 16.40 -6.15
CA MET A 128 -1.93 15.46 -5.13
C MET A 128 -3.34 15.86 -4.65
N ASP A 129 -4.18 16.38 -5.55
CA ASP A 129 -5.52 16.91 -5.26
C ASP A 129 -6.53 15.82 -4.87
N TYR A 130 -6.24 14.56 -5.21
CA TYR A 130 -6.97 13.37 -4.78
C TYR A 130 -6.39 12.68 -3.53
N VAL A 131 -5.36 13.26 -2.88
CA VAL A 131 -4.73 12.68 -1.69
C VAL A 131 -5.16 13.43 -0.43
N ARG A 132 -5.61 12.71 0.61
CA ARG A 132 -5.91 13.27 1.93
C ARG A 132 -5.03 12.63 2.99
N THR A 133 -4.63 13.41 3.99
CA THR A 133 -3.69 12.95 5.03
C THR A 133 -4.35 12.56 6.35
N ASN A 134 -5.69 12.58 6.41
CA ASN A 134 -6.46 12.16 7.57
C ASN A 134 -7.88 11.78 7.15
N MET A 135 -8.53 10.91 7.95
CA MET A 135 -9.87 10.42 7.66
C MET A 135 -10.94 11.52 7.71
N THR A 136 -10.79 12.55 8.55
CA THR A 136 -11.76 13.65 8.61
C THR A 136 -11.86 14.37 7.27
N ALA A 137 -10.72 14.66 6.62
CA ALA A 137 -10.69 15.28 5.31
C ALA A 137 -11.27 14.35 4.21
N VAL A 138 -11.06 13.03 4.32
CA VAL A 138 -11.69 12.05 3.41
C VAL A 138 -13.22 12.11 3.52
N LEU A 139 -13.74 12.07 4.74
CA LEU A 139 -15.19 12.09 4.98
C LEU A 139 -15.84 13.42 4.58
N ASN A 140 -15.13 14.53 4.76
CA ASN A 140 -15.61 15.85 4.33
C ASN A 140 -15.74 15.96 2.81
N ASP A 141 -14.87 15.30 2.06
CA ASP A 141 -14.87 15.35 0.59
C ASP A 141 -15.87 14.38 -0.04
N ILE A 142 -16.02 13.18 0.54
CA ILE A 142 -16.90 12.14 0.00
C ILE A 142 -18.36 12.33 0.45
N GLY A 143 -18.58 12.78 1.69
CA GLY A 143 -19.92 12.85 2.26
C GLY A 143 -20.46 11.49 2.70
N GLU A 144 -21.78 11.28 2.54
CA GLU A 144 -22.49 10.13 3.07
C GLU A 144 -22.23 8.84 2.26
N GLU A 145 -22.29 7.70 2.97
CA GLU A 145 -22.14 6.34 2.43
C GLU A 145 -20.84 6.05 1.64
N PRO A 146 -19.64 6.39 2.17
CA PRO A 146 -18.39 6.15 1.47
C PRO A 146 -18.09 4.65 1.28
N VAL A 147 -17.60 4.29 0.10
CA VAL A 147 -16.99 2.98 -0.15
C VAL A 147 -15.51 3.06 0.22
N LEU A 148 -15.21 2.70 1.48
CA LEU A 148 -13.86 2.64 2.01
C LEU A 148 -13.27 1.24 1.85
N PHE A 149 -12.07 1.13 1.30
CA PHE A 149 -11.39 -0.15 1.17
C PHE A 149 -9.88 -0.03 1.35
N ALA A 150 -9.24 -1.14 1.69
CA ALA A 150 -7.79 -1.26 1.75
C ALA A 150 -7.35 -2.45 0.92
N VAL A 151 -6.28 -2.29 0.14
CA VAL A 151 -5.57 -3.43 -0.46
C VAL A 151 -4.45 -3.81 0.48
N VAL A 152 -4.44 -5.07 0.90
CA VAL A 152 -3.39 -5.65 1.75
C VAL A 152 -2.65 -6.74 0.97
N ARG A 153 -1.45 -7.08 1.45
CA ARG A 153 -0.63 -8.18 0.95
C ARG A 153 -0.07 -8.94 2.14
N GLU A 154 0.25 -10.21 1.93
CA GLU A 154 1.00 -11.03 2.87
C GLU A 154 2.22 -10.24 3.41
N PRO A 155 2.42 -10.12 4.74
CA PRO A 155 3.36 -9.14 5.29
C PRO A 155 4.81 -9.45 4.94
N ILE A 156 5.19 -10.73 4.85
CA ILE A 156 6.55 -11.16 4.50
C ILE A 156 6.81 -10.87 3.02
N GLU A 157 5.90 -11.22 2.13
CA GLU A 157 6.03 -10.89 0.70
C GLU A 157 6.11 -9.39 0.46
N ARG A 158 5.29 -8.62 1.19
CA ARG A 158 5.34 -7.16 1.11
C ARG A 158 6.70 -6.63 1.55
N PHE A 159 7.21 -7.14 2.66
CA PHE A 159 8.53 -6.78 3.18
C PHE A 159 9.63 -7.09 2.17
N LEU A 160 9.66 -8.32 1.64
CA LEU A 160 10.64 -8.75 0.63
C LEU A 160 10.55 -7.92 -0.65
N SER A 161 9.34 -7.65 -1.14
CA SER A 161 9.12 -6.76 -2.28
C SER A 161 9.59 -5.33 -2.01
N GLY A 162 9.44 -4.85 -0.78
CA GLY A 162 10.02 -3.59 -0.32
C GLY A 162 11.54 -3.61 -0.37
N PHE A 163 12.16 -4.67 0.16
CA PHE A 163 13.60 -4.77 0.33
C PHE A 163 14.30 -4.85 -1.02
N LEU A 164 13.80 -5.71 -1.91
CA LEU A 164 14.31 -5.84 -3.27
C LEU A 164 14.20 -4.52 -4.03
N ASP A 165 13.04 -3.87 -4.00
CA ASP A 165 12.87 -2.59 -4.71
C ASP A 165 13.75 -1.48 -4.12
N LYS A 166 13.69 -1.25 -2.80
CA LYS A 166 14.28 -0.06 -2.16
C LYS A 166 15.76 -0.21 -1.78
N CYS A 167 16.23 -1.43 -1.53
CA CYS A 167 17.60 -1.68 -1.06
C CYS A 167 18.49 -2.32 -2.12
N ILE A 168 17.91 -3.05 -3.08
CA ILE A 168 18.68 -3.79 -4.07
C ILE A 168 18.59 -3.12 -5.45
N PHE A 169 17.39 -2.74 -5.88
CA PHE A 169 17.15 -2.26 -7.25
C PHE A 169 17.16 -0.73 -7.40
N GLU A 170 16.80 0.04 -6.37
CA GLU A 170 16.74 1.51 -6.42
C GLU A 170 18.07 2.20 -6.06
N ASN A 171 19.20 1.48 -6.11
CA ASN A 171 20.52 1.87 -5.57
C ASN A 171 21.23 3.08 -6.20
N ASP A 172 20.53 4.03 -6.83
CA ASP A 172 21.20 5.19 -7.44
C ASP A 172 20.30 6.43 -7.53
N TYR A 173 20.06 7.10 -6.39
CA TYR A 173 19.30 8.36 -6.40
C TYR A 173 20.08 9.63 -6.04
N ASP A 174 21.30 9.55 -5.49
CA ASP A 174 22.06 10.81 -5.27
C ASP A 174 23.60 10.65 -5.12
N GLY A 175 24.18 9.50 -5.50
CA GLY A 175 25.63 9.27 -5.38
C GLY A 175 26.16 9.15 -3.94
N ASP A 176 25.31 9.35 -2.93
CA ASP A 176 25.58 9.03 -1.54
C ASP A 176 24.89 7.71 -1.17
N THR A 177 25.68 6.62 -1.20
CA THR A 177 25.21 5.28 -0.82
C THR A 177 25.23 5.05 0.69
N SER A 178 25.67 6.02 1.49
CA SER A 178 25.94 5.81 2.93
C SER A 178 24.68 5.63 3.78
N ASP A 179 23.50 6.01 3.28
CA ASP A 179 22.21 5.86 3.98
C ASP A 179 21.25 4.87 3.27
N ILE A 180 21.70 4.16 2.23
CA ILE A 180 20.86 3.16 1.55
C ILE A 180 20.46 2.07 2.54
N CYS A 181 19.16 1.95 2.76
CA CYS A 181 18.56 0.99 3.69
C CYS A 181 19.25 1.02 5.05
N TYR A 182 19.40 2.24 5.57
CA TYR A 182 19.98 2.55 6.86
C TYR A 182 21.46 2.15 7.00
N GLY A 183 22.18 2.11 5.88
CA GLY A 183 23.59 1.71 5.82
C GLY A 183 23.82 0.20 5.77
N CYS A 184 22.75 -0.60 5.68
CA CYS A 184 22.85 -2.07 5.60
C CYS A 184 23.06 -2.57 4.16
N VAL A 185 22.83 -1.73 3.15
CA VAL A 185 22.98 -2.07 1.72
C VAL A 185 22.09 -3.27 1.35
N ASP A 186 22.65 -4.48 1.26
CA ASP A 186 21.97 -5.73 0.90
C ASP A 186 21.87 -6.74 2.05
N ASP A 187 22.35 -6.41 3.25
CA ASP A 187 22.21 -7.26 4.44
C ASP A 187 20.81 -7.11 5.07
N ILE A 188 19.96 -8.10 4.80
CA ILE A 188 18.59 -8.16 5.32
C ILE A 188 18.53 -8.31 6.85
N HIS A 189 19.52 -8.95 7.47
CA HIS A 189 19.57 -9.10 8.93
C HIS A 189 19.86 -7.76 9.60
N CYS A 190 20.91 -7.06 9.13
CA CYS A 190 21.21 -5.69 9.54
C CYS A 190 19.98 -4.80 9.37
N PHE A 191 19.32 -4.89 8.21
CA PHE A 191 18.17 -4.03 7.89
C PHE A 191 16.98 -4.25 8.83
N VAL A 192 16.67 -5.50 9.17
CA VAL A 192 15.59 -5.83 10.12
C VAL A 192 15.88 -5.26 11.50
N ASP A 193 17.11 -5.41 11.99
CA ASP A 193 17.51 -4.90 13.31
C ASP A 193 17.39 -3.37 13.37
N GLU A 194 17.84 -2.69 12.32
CA GLU A 194 17.84 -1.24 12.22
C GLU A 194 16.43 -0.67 12.00
N LEU A 195 15.60 -1.33 11.19
CA LEU A 195 14.18 -1.01 11.05
C LEU A 195 13.46 -1.11 12.40
N TYR A 196 13.68 -2.19 13.14
CA TYR A 196 13.08 -2.38 14.45
C TYR A 196 13.54 -1.30 15.44
N ARG A 197 14.85 -0.98 15.47
CA ARG A 197 15.41 0.11 16.29
C ARG A 197 14.72 1.45 15.98
N ARG A 198 14.61 1.83 14.70
CA ARG A 198 13.98 3.09 14.27
C ARG A 198 12.48 3.14 14.57
N LEU A 199 11.76 2.04 14.41
CA LEU A 199 10.34 1.97 14.77
C LEU A 199 10.14 2.12 16.30
N GLN A 200 11.05 1.58 17.11
CA GLN A 200 11.04 1.78 18.56
C GLN A 200 11.40 3.21 18.98
N GLU A 201 12.29 3.88 18.25
CA GLU A 201 12.59 5.30 18.48
C GLU A 201 11.41 6.20 18.14
N ARG A 202 10.70 5.88 17.07
CA ARG A 202 9.47 6.58 16.68
C ARG A 202 8.37 6.49 17.73
N LYS A 203 8.34 5.41 18.53
CA LYS A 203 7.45 5.31 19.70
C LYS A 203 7.76 6.38 20.75
N LYS A 204 9.04 6.77 20.88
CA LYS A 204 9.53 7.72 21.89
C LYS A 204 9.50 9.16 21.40
N GLU A 205 9.77 9.38 20.11
CA GLU A 205 9.91 10.70 19.51
C GLU A 205 9.03 10.80 18.26
N ASN A 206 8.21 11.85 18.16
CA ASN A 206 7.39 12.14 16.98
C ASN A 206 8.25 12.72 15.83
N LYS A 207 9.37 12.06 15.50
CA LYS A 207 10.27 12.43 14.41
C LYS A 207 9.71 11.98 13.06
N ARG A 208 9.84 12.85 12.06
CA ARG A 208 9.44 12.58 10.68
C ARG A 208 10.58 11.92 9.92
N GLU A 209 10.66 10.59 9.99
CA GLU A 209 11.43 9.81 9.02
C GLU A 209 10.48 8.85 8.30
N TYR A 210 10.30 9.07 7.00
CA TYR A 210 9.30 8.35 6.23
C TYR A 210 9.86 7.56 5.05
N TYR A 211 11.05 7.86 4.53
CA TYR A 211 11.43 7.33 3.21
C TYR A 211 11.48 5.80 3.19
N HIS A 212 12.30 5.16 4.03
CA HIS A 212 12.30 3.70 4.16
C HIS A 212 11.13 3.22 5.02
N SER A 213 10.95 3.80 6.21
CA SER A 213 9.97 3.32 7.19
C SER A 213 8.54 3.19 6.63
N ARG A 214 8.10 4.00 5.66
CA ARG A 214 6.77 3.85 5.02
C ARG A 214 6.61 2.59 4.17
N HIS A 215 7.70 2.08 3.59
CA HIS A 215 7.70 0.88 2.76
C HIS A 215 7.74 -0.41 3.59
N PHE A 216 8.27 -0.31 4.82
CA PHE A 216 8.63 -1.47 5.63
C PHE A 216 7.92 -1.57 6.98
N ALA A 217 7.31 -0.49 7.47
CA ALA A 217 6.56 -0.52 8.73
C ALA A 217 5.55 -1.68 8.70
N PRO A 218 5.52 -2.55 9.73
CA PRO A 218 4.64 -3.71 9.75
C PRO A 218 3.18 -3.32 9.52
N GLN A 219 2.46 -4.13 8.73
CA GLN A 219 0.99 -4.06 8.73
C GLN A 219 0.54 -5.12 9.71
N THR A 220 -0.15 -4.71 10.78
CA THR A 220 -0.80 -5.67 11.67
C THR A 220 -2.12 -6.11 11.05
N TRP A 221 -2.31 -7.43 10.92
CA TRP A 221 -3.59 -8.05 10.58
C TRP A 221 -4.42 -8.34 11.84
#